data_AF-A0A9I9DQ06-F1
#
_entry.id   AF-A0A9I9DQ06-F1
#
_cell.length_a   1.000
_cell.length_b   1.000
_cell.length_c   1.000
_cell.angle_alpha   90.00
_cell.angle_beta   90.00
_cell.angle_gamma   90.00
#
_symmetry.space_group_name_H-M   'P 1'
#
loop_
_entity.id
_entity.type
_entity.pdbx_description
1 polymer ?
#
loop_
_entity_poly.entity_id
_entity_poly.type
_entity_poly.pdbx_seq_one_letter_code
_entity_poly.pdbx_strand_id
1 'polypeptide(L)'
;MLGIFSSSIMSPPDELVAAGCRTPSPKISSRALAKRFADSNAAAVSLQIGDHVHLAFTHHNQSPLRPRSFAAKDEIFCLFEGALDNLGSLRNQYGLPKSTNEVLLVIEAYKALRDRAPYPADHVVGHLAGSFAFILFDNSTSTLFVASVSFQKTQLTYYIVCWFLIICSFDLI
;
A
#
# COMPACT_ATOMS: atom_id res chain seq x y z
N MET A 1 0.89 -1.11 9.69
CA MET A 1 -0.20 -1.38 8.72
C MET A 1 -0.08 -2.82 8.25
N LEU A 2 -1.17 -3.40 7.76
CA LEU A 2 -1.30 -4.80 7.34
C LEU A 2 -2.17 -4.86 6.08
N GLY A 3 -1.68 -5.54 5.04
CA GLY A 3 -2.46 -5.90 3.86
C GLY A 3 -2.45 -7.41 3.69
N ILE A 4 -3.62 -8.01 3.53
CA ILE A 4 -3.80 -9.44 3.28
C ILE A 4 -4.53 -9.59 1.95
N PHE A 5 -3.93 -10.33 1.03
CA PHE A 5 -4.46 -10.54 -0.31
C PHE A 5 -4.46 -12.04 -0.62
N SER A 6 -5.56 -12.54 -1.18
CA SER A 6 -5.63 -13.92 -1.69
C SER A 6 -4.80 -14.07 -2.96
N SER A 7 -4.19 -15.24 -3.13
CA SER A 7 -3.47 -15.64 -4.36
C SER A 7 -4.34 -15.65 -5.61
N SER A 8 -5.66 -15.66 -5.46
CA SER A 8 -6.63 -15.53 -6.57
C SER A 8 -6.62 -14.14 -7.23
N ILE A 9 -6.22 -13.10 -6.50
CA ILE A 9 -6.13 -11.73 -7.01
C ILE A 9 -4.75 -11.42 -7.55
N MET A 10 -3.70 -11.94 -6.91
CA MET A 10 -2.33 -11.59 -7.27
C MET A 10 -1.40 -12.78 -7.08
N SER A 11 -0.61 -13.08 -8.11
CA SER A 11 0.55 -13.97 -7.96
C SER A 11 1.64 -13.27 -7.15
N PRO A 12 2.41 -14.00 -6.35
CA PRO A 12 3.50 -13.42 -5.58
C PRO A 12 4.52 -12.79 -6.54
N PRO A 13 5.07 -11.62 -6.22
CA PRO A 13 6.16 -11.04 -6.99
C PRO A 13 7.28 -12.06 -7.22
N ASP A 14 7.75 -12.19 -8.46
CA ASP A 14 8.81 -13.14 -8.84
C ASP A 14 10.08 -12.97 -7.99
N GLU A 15 10.34 -11.74 -7.54
CA GLU A 15 11.44 -11.39 -6.64
C GLU A 15 11.32 -12.07 -5.27
N LEU A 16 10.11 -12.19 -4.71
CA LEU A 16 9.87 -12.92 -3.46
C LEU A 16 10.00 -14.43 -3.67
N VAL A 17 9.60 -14.92 -4.85
CA VAL A 17 9.76 -16.33 -5.24
C VAL A 17 11.24 -16.68 -5.41
N ALA A 18 12.00 -15.81 -6.07
CA ALA A 18 13.44 -15.94 -6.32
C ALA A 18 14.26 -15.80 -5.04
N ALA A 19 13.83 -14.95 -4.09
CA ALA A 19 14.43 -14.81 -2.77
C ALA A 19 14.20 -16.03 -1.87
N GLY A 20 13.48 -17.06 -2.33
CA GLY A 20 13.18 -18.25 -1.55
C GLY A 20 12.25 -17.97 -0.37
N CYS A 21 11.55 -16.84 -0.35
CA CYS A 21 10.52 -16.49 0.63
C CYS A 21 9.24 -17.29 0.37
N ARG A 22 9.37 -18.62 0.29
CA ARG A 22 8.28 -19.58 0.47
C ARG A 22 8.18 -19.89 1.96
N THR A 23 7.87 -18.89 2.77
CA THR A 23 7.37 -19.20 4.11
C THR A 23 6.03 -19.91 3.91
N PRO A 24 5.80 -21.09 4.51
CA PRO A 24 4.49 -21.74 4.44
C PRO A 24 3.46 -20.72 4.88
N SER A 25 2.44 -20.49 4.06
CA SER A 25 1.33 -19.63 4.49
C SER A 25 0.86 -20.14 5.83
N PRO A 26 0.79 -19.28 6.86
CA PRO A 26 0.34 -19.75 8.16
C PRO A 26 -1.05 -20.37 7.96
N LYS A 27 -1.33 -21.52 8.60
CA LYS A 27 -2.62 -22.25 8.53
C LYS A 27 -3.81 -21.45 9.11
N ILE A 28 -3.67 -20.13 9.19
CA ILE A 28 -4.59 -19.17 9.75
C ILE A 28 -5.28 -18.47 8.59
N SER A 29 -6.61 -18.37 8.65
CA SER A 29 -7.35 -17.64 7.63
C SER A 29 -7.00 -16.15 7.66
N SER A 30 -7.16 -15.48 6.51
CA SER A 30 -7.04 -14.03 6.35
C SER A 30 -7.80 -13.26 7.45
N ARG A 31 -9.04 -13.68 7.73
CA ARG A 31 -9.88 -13.13 8.80
C ARG A 31 -9.28 -13.30 10.19
N ALA A 32 -8.74 -14.48 10.51
CA ALA A 32 -8.13 -14.74 11.80
C ALA A 32 -6.83 -13.95 11.98
N LEU A 33 -6.07 -13.72 10.90
CA LEU A 33 -4.90 -12.84 10.89
C LEU A 33 -5.28 -11.37 11.10
N ALA A 34 -6.29 -10.87 10.40
CA ALA A 34 -6.82 -9.51 10.59
C ALA A 34 -7.33 -9.31 12.03
N LYS A 35 -8.03 -10.31 12.57
CA LYS A 35 -8.47 -10.30 13.97
C LYS A 35 -7.30 -10.25 14.94
N ARG A 36 -6.26 -11.08 14.75
CA ARG A 36 -5.05 -11.05 15.59
C ARG A 36 -4.36 -9.68 15.55
N PHE A 37 -4.30 -9.06 14.37
CA PHE A 37 -3.75 -7.71 14.26
C PHE A 37 -4.58 -6.71 15.08
N ALA A 38 -5.91 -6.77 14.98
CA ALA A 38 -6.79 -5.90 15.74
C ALA A 38 -6.70 -6.13 17.26
N ASP A 39 -6.62 -7.39 17.69
CA ASP A 39 -6.48 -7.76 19.11
C ASP A 39 -5.12 -7.28 19.68
N SER A 40 -4.06 -7.28 18.86
CA SER A 40 -2.69 -6.92 19.28
C SER A 40 -2.41 -5.42 19.21
N ASN A 41 -3.24 -4.64 18.51
CA ASN A 41 -3.02 -3.23 18.27
C ASN A 41 -4.24 -2.42 18.73
N ALA A 42 -4.06 -1.60 19.76
CA ALA A 42 -5.13 -0.73 20.24
C ALA A 42 -5.65 0.17 19.11
N ALA A 43 -6.97 0.39 19.09
CA ALA A 43 -7.66 1.23 18.11
C ALA A 43 -7.30 0.88 16.65
N ALA A 44 -7.10 -0.41 16.35
CA ALA A 44 -6.95 -0.87 14.99
C ALA A 44 -8.27 -0.73 14.21
N VAL A 45 -8.15 -0.27 12.97
CA VAL A 45 -9.20 -0.22 11.97
C VAL A 45 -8.89 -1.33 10.96
N SER A 46 -9.90 -2.13 10.64
CA SER A 46 -9.81 -3.17 9.61
C SER A 46 -10.91 -2.99 8.58
N LEU A 47 -10.57 -3.18 7.32
CA LEU A 47 -11.43 -3.11 6.16
C LEU A 47 -11.33 -4.43 5.40
N GLN A 48 -12.47 -4.97 5.00
CA GLN A 48 -12.55 -6.13 4.12
C GLN A 48 -13.16 -5.66 2.79
N ILE A 49 -12.49 -5.97 1.68
CA ILE A 49 -12.94 -5.64 0.32
C ILE A 49 -13.18 -6.98 -0.38
N GLY A 50 -14.45 -7.32 -0.59
CA GLY A 50 -14.85 -8.65 -1.05
C GLY A 50 -14.35 -9.77 -0.13
N ASP A 51 -14.13 -10.95 -0.68
CA ASP A 51 -13.65 -12.12 0.08
C ASP A 51 -12.12 -12.27 0.08
N HIS A 52 -11.43 -11.45 -0.71
CA HIS A 52 -10.05 -11.70 -1.10
C HIS A 52 -9.05 -10.67 -0.57
N VAL A 53 -9.53 -9.51 -0.08
CA VAL A 53 -8.66 -8.43 0.39
C VAL A 53 -9.05 -7.98 1.79
N HIS A 54 -8.07 -7.95 2.69
CA HIS A 54 -8.20 -7.32 4.01
C HIS A 54 -7.10 -6.29 4.21
N LEU A 55 -7.48 -5.08 4.56
CA LEU A 55 -6.58 -4.00 4.94
C LEU A 55 -6.78 -3.69 6.42
N ALA A 56 -5.71 -3.51 7.17
CA ALA A 56 -5.79 -3.09 8.56
C ALA A 56 -4.68 -2.10 8.94
N PHE A 57 -5.01 -1.12 9.75
CA PHE A 57 -4.06 -0.12 10.24
C PHE A 57 -4.46 0.33 11.64
N THR A 58 -3.55 1.01 12.34
CA THR A 58 -3.80 1.58 13.66
C THR A 58 -3.09 2.92 13.75
N HIS A 59 -3.60 3.86 14.55
CA HIS A 59 -2.87 5.07 14.89
C HIS A 59 -2.03 4.92 16.17
N HIS A 60 -2.10 3.77 16.84
CA HIS A 60 -1.30 3.48 18.02
C HIS A 60 0.20 3.43 17.69
N ASN A 61 1.05 4.01 18.56
CA ASN A 61 2.49 4.19 18.33
C ASN A 61 2.84 4.83 16.97
N GLN A 62 1.97 5.68 16.44
CA GLN A 62 2.26 6.39 15.21
C GLN A 62 3.33 7.46 15.47
N SER A 63 4.37 7.46 14.63
CA SER A 63 5.37 8.53 14.64
C SER A 63 4.75 9.82 14.10
N PRO A 64 4.92 10.98 14.77
CA PRO A 64 4.52 12.27 14.23
C PRO A 64 5.18 12.59 12.88
N LEU A 65 6.38 12.05 12.63
CA LEU A 65 7.13 12.25 11.38
C LEU A 65 6.67 11.33 10.24
N ARG A 66 5.93 10.26 10.56
CA ARG A 66 5.42 9.31 9.57
C ARG A 66 3.95 9.03 9.85
N PRO A 67 3.07 10.00 9.54
CA PRO A 67 1.67 9.82 9.83
C PRO A 67 1.09 8.70 8.96
N ARG A 68 0.20 7.90 9.56
CA ARG A 68 -0.59 6.90 8.84
C ARG A 68 -1.92 7.49 8.45
N SER A 69 -2.33 7.27 7.21
CA SER A 69 -3.58 7.74 6.65
C SER A 69 -4.17 6.69 5.72
N PHE A 70 -5.49 6.75 5.56
CA PHE A 70 -6.26 5.87 4.70
C PHE A 70 -7.22 6.73 3.87
N ALA A 71 -7.38 6.40 2.59
CA ALA A 71 -8.43 6.95 1.76
C ALA A 71 -8.92 5.91 0.76
N ALA A 72 -10.18 6.07 0.36
CA ALA A 72 -10.79 5.32 -0.72
C ALA A 72 -11.47 6.31 -1.69
N LYS A 73 -11.24 6.14 -2.99
CA LYS A 73 -11.89 6.92 -4.03
C LYS A 73 -11.96 6.10 -5.32
N ASP A 74 -13.11 6.12 -5.98
CA ASP A 74 -13.34 5.45 -7.27
C ASP A 74 -12.93 3.96 -7.25
N GLU A 75 -13.34 3.21 -6.22
CA GLU A 75 -12.98 1.79 -6.03
C GLU A 75 -11.48 1.52 -5.84
N ILE A 76 -10.67 2.57 -5.63
CA ILE A 76 -9.25 2.48 -5.30
C ILE A 76 -9.07 2.79 -3.80
N PHE A 77 -8.40 1.88 -3.10
CA PHE A 77 -8.16 1.93 -1.66
C PHE A 77 -6.67 2.11 -1.40
N CYS A 78 -6.28 3.10 -0.60
CA CYS A 78 -4.88 3.38 -0.31
C CYS A 78 -4.64 3.52 1.20
N LEU A 79 -3.68 2.77 1.71
CA LEU A 79 -3.04 2.98 3.01
C LEU A 79 -1.70 3.66 2.78
N PHE A 80 -1.45 4.77 3.46
CA PHE A 80 -0.24 5.56 3.32
C PHE A 80 0.40 5.83 4.69
N GLU A 81 1.71 5.73 4.78
CA GLU A 81 2.52 6.07 5.95
C GLU A 81 3.70 6.94 5.53
N GLY A 82 3.83 8.13 6.09
CA GLY A 82 4.95 9.01 5.79
C GLY A 82 4.56 10.40 5.35
N ALA A 83 5.44 11.05 4.61
CA ALA A 83 5.24 12.39 4.08
C ALA A 83 5.89 12.52 2.69
N LEU A 84 5.27 13.35 1.85
CA LEU A 84 5.78 13.72 0.53
C LEU A 84 6.35 15.14 0.58
N ASP A 85 7.63 15.29 0.25
CA ASP A 85 8.35 16.56 0.22
C ASP A 85 7.87 17.45 -0.94
N ASN A 86 7.42 16.82 -2.04
CA ASN A 86 6.98 17.52 -3.25
C ASN A 86 5.44 17.57 -3.42
N LEU A 87 4.67 17.37 -2.33
CA LEU A 87 3.21 17.36 -2.34
C LEU A 87 2.59 18.59 -3.02
N GLY A 88 3.10 19.79 -2.72
CA GLY A 88 2.59 21.05 -3.29
C GLY A 88 2.75 21.11 -4.82
N SER A 89 3.90 20.68 -5.33
CA SER A 89 4.17 20.64 -6.78
C SER A 89 3.29 19.61 -7.48
N LEU A 90 3.13 18.42 -6.88
CA LEU A 90 2.29 17.35 -7.44
C LEU A 90 0.81 17.75 -7.47
N ARG A 91 0.30 18.44 -6.44
CA ARG A 91 -1.07 18.98 -6.46
C ARG A 91 -1.29 19.89 -7.67
N ASN A 92 -0.34 20.77 -7.97
CA ASN A 92 -0.43 21.64 -9.14
C ASN A 92 -0.36 20.84 -10.45
N GLN A 93 0.55 19.86 -10.54
CA GLN A 93 0.74 19.04 -11.74
C GLN A 93 -0.50 18.20 -12.08
N TYR A 94 -1.16 17.63 -11.07
CA TYR A 94 -2.38 16.83 -11.25
C TYR A 94 -3.67 17.66 -11.16
N GLY A 95 -3.59 18.98 -10.96
CA GLY A 95 -4.77 19.85 -10.87
C GLY A 95 -5.65 19.60 -9.64
N LEU A 96 -5.06 19.21 -8.52
CA LEU A 96 -5.76 18.79 -7.31
C LEU A 96 -6.07 19.96 -6.36
N PRO A 97 -7.14 19.89 -5.56
CA PRO A 97 -7.46 20.89 -4.54
C PRO A 97 -6.31 21.10 -3.54
N LYS A 98 -6.22 22.32 -2.99
CA LYS A 98 -5.19 22.68 -1.99
C LYS A 98 -5.29 21.87 -0.69
N SER A 99 -6.44 21.27 -0.40
CA SER A 99 -6.69 20.42 0.78
C SER A 99 -6.40 18.93 0.55
N THR A 100 -5.80 18.55 -0.59
CA THR A 100 -5.58 17.14 -0.97
C THR A 100 -4.44 16.51 -0.17
N ASN A 101 -4.75 15.57 0.72
CA ASN A 101 -3.72 14.83 1.48
C ASN A 101 -2.88 13.90 0.58
N GLU A 102 -1.76 13.43 1.10
CA GLU A 102 -0.80 12.55 0.42
C GLU A 102 -1.47 11.28 -0.10
N VAL A 103 -2.28 10.62 0.75
CA VAL A 103 -2.99 9.38 0.38
C VAL A 103 -3.95 9.59 -0.80
N LEU A 104 -4.65 10.73 -0.83
CA LEU A 104 -5.56 11.05 -1.93
C LEU A 104 -4.78 11.42 -3.19
N LEU A 105 -3.65 12.12 -3.04
CA LEU A 105 -2.77 12.40 -4.17
C LEU A 105 -2.26 11.12 -4.82
N VAL A 106 -1.88 10.10 -4.05
CA VAL A 106 -1.42 8.81 -4.59
C VAL A 106 -2.53 8.13 -5.40
N ILE A 107 -3.79 8.15 -4.92
CA ILE A 107 -4.94 7.61 -5.66
C ILE A 107 -5.14 8.36 -6.98
N GLU A 108 -5.12 9.70 -6.94
CA GLU A 108 -5.30 10.53 -8.14
C GLU A 108 -4.18 10.36 -9.15
N ALA A 109 -2.92 10.29 -8.68
CA ALA A 109 -1.76 10.09 -9.53
C ALA A 109 -1.82 8.71 -10.21
N TYR A 110 -2.17 7.66 -9.47
CA TYR A 110 -2.37 6.31 -10.01
C TYR A 110 -3.47 6.30 -11.07
N LYS A 111 -4.64 6.87 -10.74
CA LYS A 111 -5.76 6.95 -11.67
C LYS A 111 -5.39 7.72 -12.94
N ALA A 112 -4.72 8.86 -12.79
CA ALA A 112 -4.29 9.69 -13.92
C ALA A 112 -3.31 8.96 -14.86
N LEU A 113 -2.40 8.14 -14.33
CA LEU A 113 -1.47 7.36 -15.15
C LEU A 113 -2.14 6.13 -15.76
N ARG A 114 -2.95 5.39 -14.99
CA ARG A 114 -3.76 4.26 -15.48
C ARG A 114 -4.66 4.67 -16.65
N ASP A 115 -5.34 5.81 -16.53
CA ASP A 115 -6.31 6.28 -17.52
C ASP A 115 -5.63 6.97 -18.72
N ARG A 116 -4.36 7.36 -18.61
CA ARG A 116 -3.57 7.96 -19.70
C ARG A 116 -2.64 6.93 -20.35
N ALA A 117 -3.15 6.21 -21.35
CA ALA A 117 -2.27 5.47 -22.26
C ALA A 117 -1.22 6.43 -22.89
N PRO A 118 0.04 6.03 -23.07
CA PRO A 118 0.63 4.69 -22.93
C PRO A 118 1.48 4.51 -21.65
N TYR A 119 1.27 5.31 -20.60
CA TYR A 119 2.15 5.28 -19.43
C TYR A 119 1.72 4.21 -18.42
N PRO A 120 2.61 3.30 -18.00
CA PRO A 120 2.28 2.34 -16.98
C PRO A 120 2.09 3.05 -15.62
N ALA A 121 1.13 2.56 -14.83
CA ALA A 121 0.72 3.21 -13.57
C ALA A 121 1.76 3.05 -12.45
N ASP A 122 2.78 2.22 -12.64
CA ASP A 122 3.94 2.07 -11.75
C ASP A 122 4.84 3.34 -11.71
N HIS A 123 4.81 4.16 -12.77
CA HIS A 123 5.52 5.42 -12.84
C HIS A 123 5.06 6.46 -11.81
N VAL A 124 3.94 6.23 -11.10
CA VAL A 124 3.50 7.06 -9.98
C VAL A 124 4.66 7.29 -9.00
N VAL A 125 5.42 6.25 -8.67
CA VAL A 125 6.50 6.32 -7.68
C VAL A 125 7.63 7.24 -8.15
N GLY A 126 7.87 7.31 -9.46
CA GLY A 126 8.89 8.20 -10.04
C GLY A 126 8.59 9.68 -9.83
N HIS A 127 7.32 10.05 -9.62
CA HIS A 127 6.92 11.42 -9.34
C HIS A 127 6.94 11.76 -7.84
N LEU A 128 7.04 10.77 -6.95
CA LEU A 128 6.97 10.98 -5.50
C LEU A 128 8.37 11.22 -4.92
N ALA A 129 8.53 12.30 -4.17
CA ALA A 129 9.73 12.57 -3.38
C ALA A 129 9.36 12.66 -1.90
N GLY A 130 10.08 11.97 -1.04
CA GLY A 130 9.86 11.99 0.40
C GLY A 130 10.21 10.68 1.09
N SER A 131 9.75 10.55 2.34
CA SER A 131 9.90 9.32 3.14
C SER A 131 8.52 8.73 3.38
N PHE A 132 8.16 7.72 2.60
CA PHE A 132 6.81 7.16 2.58
C PHE A 132 6.76 5.65 2.36
N ALA A 133 5.63 5.05 2.67
CA ALA A 133 5.24 3.70 2.33
C ALA A 133 3.75 3.71 2.04
N PHE A 134 3.30 3.00 1.01
CA PHE A 134 1.87 2.84 0.76
C PHE A 134 1.52 1.48 0.18
N ILE A 135 0.25 1.11 0.39
CA ILE A 135 -0.42 -0.05 -0.20
C ILE A 135 -1.64 0.50 -0.91
N LEU A 136 -1.68 0.39 -2.23
CA LEU A 136 -2.79 0.81 -3.08
C LEU A 136 -3.40 -0.43 -3.74
N PHE A 137 -4.71 -0.61 -3.55
CA PHE A 137 -5.47 -1.67 -4.20
C PHE A 137 -6.55 -1.04 -5.07
N ASP A 138 -6.53 -1.34 -6.37
CA ASP A 138 -7.56 -0.98 -7.32
C ASP A 138 -8.52 -2.16 -7.51
N ASN A 139 -9.73 -2.04 -6.96
CA ASN A 139 -10.75 -3.08 -7.06
C ASN A 139 -11.30 -3.24 -8.49
N SER A 140 -11.25 -2.18 -9.31
CA SER A 140 -11.76 -2.21 -10.69
C SER A 140 -10.88 -3.05 -11.63
N THR A 141 -9.57 -3.01 -11.42
CA THR A 141 -8.59 -3.77 -12.21
C THR A 141 -8.01 -4.96 -11.44
N SER A 142 -8.38 -5.15 -10.17
CA SER A 142 -7.78 -6.12 -9.24
C SER A 142 -6.26 -5.97 -9.14
N THR A 143 -5.75 -4.74 -9.22
CA THR A 143 -4.30 -4.45 -9.18
C THR A 143 -3.86 -4.05 -7.78
N LEU A 144 -2.78 -4.66 -7.28
CA LEU A 144 -2.09 -4.24 -6.07
C LEU A 144 -0.80 -3.50 -6.42
N PHE A 145 -0.62 -2.33 -5.85
CA PHE A 145 0.59 -1.54 -5.99
C PHE A 145 1.13 -1.13 -4.62
N VAL A 146 2.40 -1.43 -4.38
CA VAL A 146 3.05 -1.21 -3.10
C VAL A 146 4.39 -0.54 -3.36
N ALA A 147 4.66 0.53 -2.64
CA ALA A 147 5.94 1.20 -2.70
C ALA A 147 6.38 1.67 -1.31
N SER A 148 7.69 1.67 -1.08
CA SER A 148 8.28 2.33 0.08
C SER A 148 9.58 3.00 -0.31
N VAL A 149 9.73 4.24 0.16
CA VAL A 149 10.95 5.04 0.05
C VAL A 149 11.29 5.51 1.45
N SER A 150 12.48 5.17 1.92
CA SER A 150 13.00 5.66 3.20
C SER A 150 14.34 6.35 3.00
N PHE A 151 14.48 7.54 3.57
CA PHE A 151 15.77 8.23 3.64
C PHE A 151 16.65 7.55 4.71
N GLN A 152 17.40 6.51 4.32
CA GLN A 152 18.54 6.04 5.10
C GLN A 152 19.77 6.83 4.65
N LYS A 153 20.64 7.24 5.58
CA LYS A 153 21.77 8.16 5.38
C LYS A 153 22.85 7.66 4.39
N THR A 154 22.64 6.52 3.76
CA THR A 154 23.52 5.91 2.76
C THR A 154 22.67 5.14 1.75
N GLN A 155 22.74 5.57 0.49
CA GLN A 155 22.19 4.94 -0.72
C GLN A 155 20.66 4.94 -0.86
N LEU A 156 20.19 5.77 -1.81
CA LEU A 156 18.88 5.63 -2.46
C LEU A 156 18.81 4.23 -3.05
N THR A 157 18.15 3.32 -2.34
CA THR A 157 17.88 2.00 -2.86
C THR A 157 16.37 1.87 -2.97
N TYR A 158 15.89 1.71 -4.20
CA TYR A 158 14.54 1.27 -4.48
C TYR A 158 14.46 -0.20 -4.04
N TYR A 159 14.14 -0.41 -2.78
CA TYR A 159 13.78 -1.73 -2.33
C TYR A 159 12.25 -1.84 -2.46
N ILE A 160 11.78 -2.92 -3.08
CA ILE A 160 10.50 -3.51 -2.70
C ILE A 160 10.71 -4.04 -1.27
N VAL A 161 10.68 -3.13 -0.29
CA VAL A 161 10.92 -3.49 1.11
C VAL A 161 9.66 -4.17 1.61
N CYS A 162 9.70 -5.49 1.64
CA CYS A 162 8.75 -6.33 2.34
C CYS A 162 8.92 -6.21 3.87
N TRP A 163 8.88 -4.99 4.41
CA TRP A 163 8.86 -4.72 5.85
C TRP A 163 7.66 -3.84 6.17
N PHE A 164 6.48 -4.45 6.08
CA PHE A 164 5.32 -4.33 6.98
C PHE A 164 4.25 -5.27 6.40
N LEU A 165 4.29 -6.55 6.81
CA LEU A 165 3.34 -7.63 6.49
C LEU A 165 2.38 -7.32 5.32
N ILE A 166 2.84 -7.52 4.08
CA ILE A 166 1.92 -7.97 3.03
C ILE A 166 1.92 -9.48 3.16
N ILE A 167 0.89 -10.02 3.81
CA ILE A 167 0.67 -11.45 3.78
C ILE A 167 -0.16 -11.72 2.54
N CYS A 168 0.50 -12.11 1.44
CA CYS A 168 -0.20 -12.88 0.43
C CYS A 168 -0.56 -14.21 1.10
N SER A 169 -1.85 -14.39 1.42
CA SER A 169 -2.34 -15.70 1.86
C SER A 169 -2.31 -16.57 0.62
N PHE A 170 -1.31 -17.43 0.50
CA PHE A 170 -1.41 -18.52 -0.45
C PHE A 170 -2.39 -19.51 0.14
N ASP A 171 -3.58 -19.56 -0.44
CA ASP A 171 -4.50 -20.65 -0.22
C ASP A 171 -3.84 -21.91 -0.79
N LEU A 172 -3.18 -22.70 0.07
CA LEU A 172 -2.85 -24.09 -0.23
C LEU A 172 -4.07 -24.93 0.12
N ILE A 173 -4.63 -25.57 -0.91
CA ILE A 173 -5.41 -26.80 -0.78
C ILE A 173 -4.64 -27.79 0.09
#